data_AF-A0A382SX90-F1
#
_entry.id   AF-A0A382SX90-F1
#
_cell.length_a   1.000
_cell.length_b   1.000
_cell.length_c   1.000
_cell.angle_alpha   90.00
_cell.angle_beta   90.00
_cell.angle_gamma   90.00
#
_symmetry.space_group_name_H-M   'P 1'
#
loop_
_entity.id
_entity.type
_entity.pdbx_description
1 polymer ?
#
loop_
_entity_poly.entity_id
_entity_poly.type
_entity_poly.pdbx_seq_one_letter_code
_entity_poly.pdbx_strand_id
1 'polypeptide(L)'
;MSQNGIERQSVGVYSERAYLDYSMYVILDRALPFIGDGLKPVQRRIIYAMSELGLKSTAKFKKSARTVGDVLGKFHPHGDSACYEAMVLMAQPFSYRYPFIDGQGNWGAPDDPKSFAAMRYTESKLSPYADLLLSEINLGTVDWTDNFDGTIQEPQQLPAQIPNLLLNGTSGIAVGMATDMPPHNLIEIVTACIQLLERPSTDLDALIKILPAPDYPTNAYIVNTKNELYQIYETGNGSVKMRASY
;
A
#
# COMPACT_ATOMS: atom_id res chain seq x y z
N MET A 1 -24.09 30.28 -37.44
CA MET A 1 -23.09 29.27 -37.83
C MET A 1 -23.72 27.90 -37.62
N SER A 2 -23.86 27.09 -38.67
CA SER A 2 -24.52 25.77 -38.58
C SER A 2 -23.73 24.83 -37.68
N GLN A 3 -24.40 24.15 -36.75
CA GLN A 3 -23.85 23.09 -35.89
C GLN A 3 -23.49 21.80 -36.68
N ASN A 4 -22.89 21.93 -37.85
CA ASN A 4 -22.48 20.77 -38.65
C ASN A 4 -21.21 20.18 -38.00
N GLY A 5 -21.32 18.96 -37.48
CA GLY A 5 -20.23 18.25 -36.80
C GLY A 5 -20.39 18.09 -35.28
N ILE A 6 -21.50 18.57 -34.68
CA ILE A 6 -21.77 18.31 -33.25
C ILE A 6 -22.46 16.96 -33.12
N GLU A 7 -21.71 15.96 -32.67
CA GLU A 7 -22.26 14.66 -32.27
C GLU A 7 -23.16 14.83 -31.04
N ARG A 8 -24.35 14.23 -31.08
CA ARG A 8 -25.32 14.29 -29.98
C ARG A 8 -25.36 12.93 -29.29
N GLN A 9 -25.12 12.92 -27.99
CA GLN A 9 -25.20 11.73 -27.16
C GLN A 9 -26.28 11.89 -26.09
N SER A 10 -26.99 10.81 -25.77
CA SER A 10 -27.88 10.79 -24.61
C SER A 10 -27.08 10.97 -23.33
N VAL A 11 -27.59 11.79 -22.41
CA VAL A 11 -27.00 11.96 -21.07
C VAL A 11 -26.90 10.62 -20.35
N GLY A 12 -27.91 9.74 -20.46
CA GLY A 12 -27.88 8.42 -19.81
C GLY A 12 -26.71 7.55 -20.29
N VAL A 13 -26.50 7.47 -21.60
CA VAL A 13 -25.40 6.70 -22.21
C VAL A 13 -24.03 7.31 -21.87
N TYR A 14 -23.94 8.64 -21.90
CA TYR A 14 -22.70 9.34 -21.52
C TYR A 14 -22.36 9.10 -20.05
N SER A 15 -23.32 9.29 -19.15
CA SER A 15 -23.12 9.16 -17.71
C SER A 15 -22.78 7.73 -17.30
N GLU A 16 -23.45 6.72 -17.88
CA GLU A 16 -23.14 5.31 -17.63
C GLU A 16 -21.69 4.99 -18.00
N ARG A 17 -21.27 5.35 -19.23
CA ARG A 17 -19.91 5.09 -19.68
C ARG A 17 -18.86 5.86 -18.87
N ALA A 18 -19.05 7.16 -18.69
CA ALA A 18 -18.09 7.99 -17.96
C ALA A 18 -17.95 7.54 -16.49
N TYR A 19 -19.06 7.15 -15.86
CA TYR A 19 -19.03 6.64 -14.50
C TYR A 19 -18.38 5.26 -14.40
N LEU A 20 -18.61 4.37 -15.37
CA LEU A 20 -17.96 3.06 -15.44
C LEU A 20 -16.44 3.19 -15.61
N ASP A 21 -15.98 4.01 -16.55
CA ASP A 21 -14.55 4.25 -16.81
C ASP A 21 -13.85 4.76 -15.54
N TYR A 22 -14.46 5.73 -14.85
CA TYR A 22 -13.94 6.24 -13.57
C TYR A 22 -13.97 5.19 -12.46
N SER A 23 -15.05 4.42 -12.36
CA SER A 23 -15.20 3.38 -11.32
C SER A 23 -14.13 2.31 -11.46
N MET A 24 -13.92 1.82 -12.68
CA MET A 24 -12.88 0.83 -12.97
C MET A 24 -11.48 1.35 -12.66
N TYR A 25 -11.20 2.59 -13.07
CA TYR A 25 -9.92 3.24 -12.76
C TYR A 25 -9.68 3.36 -11.24
N VAL A 26 -10.68 3.76 -10.46
CA VAL A 26 -10.51 3.86 -8.99
C VAL A 26 -10.30 2.48 -8.36
N ILE A 27 -10.97 1.44 -8.85
CA ILE A 27 -10.84 0.06 -8.34
C ILE A 27 -9.44 -0.48 -8.64
N LEU A 28 -9.01 -0.44 -9.91
CA LEU A 28 -7.79 -1.11 -10.37
C LEU A 28 -6.52 -0.28 -10.12
N ASP A 29 -6.60 1.04 -10.32
CA ASP A 29 -5.41 1.91 -10.38
C ASP A 29 -5.24 2.81 -9.15
N ARG A 30 -6.09 2.68 -8.13
CA ARG A 30 -6.03 3.58 -6.97
C ARG A 30 -6.31 2.93 -5.62
N ALA A 31 -7.51 2.41 -5.41
CA ALA A 31 -8.02 2.17 -4.07
C ALA A 31 -7.61 0.80 -3.51
N LEU A 32 -7.62 -0.24 -4.33
CA LEU A 32 -7.30 -1.60 -3.91
C LEU A 32 -5.80 -1.90 -4.13
N PRO A 33 -5.15 -2.61 -3.19
CA PRO A 33 -3.78 -3.06 -3.38
C PRO A 33 -3.76 -4.29 -4.31
N PHE A 34 -2.57 -4.62 -4.81
CA PHE A 34 -2.34 -5.91 -5.44
C PHE A 34 -1.98 -6.98 -4.38
N ILE A 35 -2.46 -8.21 -4.54
CA ILE A 35 -2.26 -9.28 -3.54
C ILE A 35 -0.80 -9.70 -3.38
N GLY A 36 -0.01 -9.69 -4.45
CA GLY A 36 1.38 -10.16 -4.43
C GLY A 36 2.30 -9.27 -3.61
N ASP A 37 2.24 -7.95 -3.80
CA ASP A 37 3.09 -6.99 -3.07
C ASP A 37 2.38 -6.24 -1.94
N GLY A 38 1.05 -6.29 -1.89
CA GLY A 38 0.25 -5.56 -0.92
C GLY A 38 0.23 -4.06 -1.14
N LEU A 39 0.59 -3.56 -2.33
CA LEU A 39 0.73 -2.13 -2.61
C LEU A 39 -0.34 -1.63 -3.58
N LYS A 40 -0.77 -0.39 -3.33
CA LYS A 40 -1.49 0.43 -4.32
C LYS A 40 -0.50 1.02 -5.33
N PRO A 41 -0.95 1.43 -6.53
CA PRO A 41 -0.04 1.95 -7.56
C PRO A 41 0.82 3.14 -7.10
N VAL A 42 0.27 4.10 -6.34
CA VAL A 42 1.05 5.23 -5.80
C VAL A 42 2.17 4.76 -4.85
N GLN A 43 1.90 3.77 -4.01
CA GLN A 43 2.86 3.24 -3.05
C GLN A 43 3.99 2.50 -3.76
N ARG A 44 3.64 1.66 -4.74
CA ARG A 44 4.59 0.95 -5.61
C ARG A 44 5.53 1.91 -6.33
N ARG A 45 4.97 2.93 -6.97
CA ARG A 45 5.71 3.94 -7.73
C ARG A 45 6.66 4.75 -6.84
N ILE A 46 6.25 5.10 -5.61
CA ILE A 46 7.13 5.77 -4.64
C ILE A 46 8.33 4.87 -4.29
N ILE A 47 8.07 3.63 -3.88
CA ILE A 47 9.14 2.68 -3.47
C ILE A 47 10.10 2.42 -4.64
N TYR A 48 9.56 2.17 -5.84
CA TYR A 48 10.37 1.93 -7.03
C TYR A 48 11.21 3.16 -7.44
N ALA A 49 10.61 4.36 -7.49
CA ALA A 49 11.35 5.58 -7.82
C ALA A 49 12.45 5.91 -6.81
N MET A 50 12.23 5.62 -5.51
CA MET A 50 13.27 5.75 -4.49
C MET A 50 14.44 4.79 -4.75
N SER A 51 14.15 3.56 -5.17
CA SER A 51 15.18 2.58 -5.58
C SER A 51 16.01 3.09 -6.75
N GLU A 52 15.35 3.58 -7.81
CA GLU A 52 15.98 4.17 -9.00
C GLU A 52 16.86 5.39 -8.66
N LEU A 53 16.46 6.18 -7.66
CA LEU A 53 17.23 7.32 -7.14
C LEU A 53 18.43 6.91 -6.26
N GLY A 54 18.64 5.61 -6.05
CA GLY A 54 19.67 5.04 -5.18
C GLY A 54 19.45 5.33 -3.70
N LEU A 55 18.20 5.55 -3.27
CA LEU A 55 17.83 5.86 -1.88
C LEU A 55 17.71 4.61 -1.01
N LYS A 56 18.69 3.70 -1.10
CA LYS A 56 18.74 2.50 -0.28
C LYS A 56 18.86 2.84 1.21
N SER A 57 18.60 1.85 2.06
CA SER A 57 18.74 1.98 3.53
C SER A 57 20.12 2.45 3.99
N THR A 58 21.18 2.15 3.24
CA THR A 58 22.55 2.59 3.52
C THR A 58 22.90 3.97 2.95
N ALA A 59 22.05 4.55 2.13
CA ALA A 59 22.28 5.86 1.51
C ALA A 59 22.07 7.03 2.49
N LYS A 60 22.55 8.20 2.10
CA LYS A 60 22.19 9.47 2.76
C LYS A 60 20.75 9.83 2.41
N PHE A 61 20.06 10.45 3.37
CA PHE A 61 18.74 11.04 3.14
C PHE A 61 18.79 12.08 2.02
N LYS A 62 17.71 12.18 1.24
CA LYS A 62 17.50 13.26 0.25
C LYS A 62 16.15 13.92 0.49
N LYS A 63 16.05 15.19 0.09
CA LYS A 63 14.80 15.97 0.18
C LYS A 63 13.62 15.23 -0.45
N SER A 64 12.53 15.10 0.30
CA SER A 64 11.32 14.39 -0.15
C SER A 64 10.72 15.03 -1.40
N ALA A 65 10.84 16.36 -1.56
CA ALA A 65 10.42 17.08 -2.76
C ALA A 65 11.09 16.54 -4.05
N ARG A 66 12.34 16.08 -3.98
CA ARG A 66 13.03 15.49 -5.13
C ARG A 66 12.42 14.13 -5.48
N THR A 67 12.22 13.27 -4.48
CA THR A 67 11.59 11.96 -4.67
C THR A 67 10.19 12.10 -5.26
N VAL A 68 9.36 12.98 -4.70
CA VAL A 68 8.00 13.24 -5.20
C VAL A 68 8.06 13.76 -6.65
N GLY A 69 8.94 14.72 -6.95
CA GLY A 69 9.11 15.21 -8.32
C GLY A 69 9.44 14.11 -9.34
N ASP A 70 10.37 13.21 -9.00
CA ASP A 70 10.71 12.06 -9.84
C ASP A 70 9.53 11.10 -9.98
N VAL A 71 8.81 10.77 -8.90
CA VAL A 71 7.63 9.90 -8.95
C VAL A 71 6.57 10.45 -9.90
N LEU A 72 6.26 11.74 -9.80
CA LEU A 72 5.24 12.37 -10.63
C LEU A 72 5.66 12.47 -12.10
N GLY A 73 6.90 12.89 -12.34
CA GLY A 73 7.42 13.09 -13.69
C GLY A 73 7.64 11.78 -14.45
N LYS A 74 7.86 10.67 -13.75
CA LYS A 74 8.16 9.36 -14.35
C LYS A 74 6.97 8.42 -14.37
N PHE A 75 6.23 8.31 -13.27
CA PHE A 75 5.32 7.16 -13.07
C PHE A 75 3.90 7.56 -12.67
N HIS A 76 3.70 8.65 -11.92
CA HIS A 76 2.44 8.94 -11.24
C HIS A 76 1.83 10.28 -11.67
N PRO A 77 1.00 10.33 -12.73
CA PRO A 77 0.46 11.58 -13.30
C PRO A 77 -0.72 12.14 -12.46
N HIS A 78 -0.48 12.42 -11.18
CA HIS A 78 -1.45 12.94 -10.22
C HIS A 78 -0.87 14.07 -9.36
N GLY A 79 -1.65 14.55 -8.38
CA GLY A 79 -1.24 15.62 -7.48
C GLY A 79 -0.07 15.24 -6.59
N ASP A 80 0.86 16.18 -6.43
CA ASP A 80 2.04 16.07 -5.56
C ASP A 80 1.69 15.86 -4.10
N SER A 81 0.63 16.52 -3.62
CA SER A 81 0.17 16.48 -2.23
C SER A 81 -0.29 15.07 -1.85
N ALA A 82 -1.10 14.43 -2.69
CA ALA A 82 -1.57 13.06 -2.46
C ALA A 82 -0.42 12.04 -2.51
N CYS A 83 0.54 12.24 -3.42
CA CYS A 83 1.73 11.40 -3.50
C CYS A 83 2.59 11.54 -2.23
N TYR A 84 2.82 12.77 -1.75
CA TYR A 84 3.60 13.02 -0.55
C TYR A 84 2.90 12.52 0.71
N GLU A 85 1.57 12.67 0.82
CA GLU A 85 0.80 12.09 1.93
C GLU A 85 0.93 10.56 1.99
N ALA A 86 0.87 9.87 0.85
CA ALA A 86 1.12 8.43 0.79
C ALA A 86 2.55 8.08 1.25
N MET A 87 3.54 8.89 0.86
CA MET A 87 4.92 8.75 1.30
C MET A 87 5.07 8.94 2.81
N VAL A 88 4.39 9.94 3.37
CA VAL A 88 4.40 10.21 4.82
C VAL A 88 3.79 9.06 5.60
N LEU A 89 2.63 8.53 5.17
CA LEU A 89 2.02 7.38 5.83
C LEU A 89 2.96 6.17 5.87
N MET A 90 3.64 5.87 4.75
CA MET A 90 4.61 4.76 4.67
C MET A 90 5.87 4.96 5.53
N ALA A 91 6.08 6.17 6.08
CA ALA A 91 7.19 6.49 6.98
C ALA A 91 6.78 6.55 8.46
N GLN A 92 5.49 6.61 8.77
CA GLN A 92 4.99 6.77 10.13
C GLN A 92 4.93 5.41 10.85
N PRO A 93 5.71 5.20 11.93
CA PRO A 93 5.75 3.92 12.65
C PRO A 93 4.50 3.65 13.49
N PHE A 94 3.62 4.65 13.66
CA PHE A 94 2.30 4.51 14.29
C PHE A 94 1.18 4.28 13.27
N SER A 95 1.47 4.42 11.97
CA SER A 95 0.52 4.18 10.88
C SER A 95 0.82 2.84 10.18
N TYR A 96 2.09 2.56 9.91
CA TYR A 96 2.57 1.30 9.33
C TYR A 96 3.20 0.42 10.40
N ARG A 97 2.88 -0.88 10.38
CA ARG A 97 3.50 -1.85 11.29
C ARG A 97 4.98 -2.09 10.97
N TYR A 98 5.31 -2.07 9.68
CA TYR A 98 6.66 -2.16 9.12
C TYR A 98 6.85 -1.05 8.07
N PRO A 99 7.28 0.15 8.48
CA PRO A 99 7.47 1.29 7.57
C PRO A 99 8.45 0.99 6.45
N PHE A 100 8.12 1.45 5.23
CA PHE A 100 8.98 1.32 4.05
C PHE A 100 9.98 2.45 3.89
N ILE A 101 9.74 3.57 4.58
CA ILE A 101 10.48 4.81 4.39
C ILE A 101 11.02 5.26 5.74
N ASP A 102 12.32 5.52 5.80
CA ASP A 102 12.93 6.23 6.91
C ASP A 102 12.91 7.73 6.59
N GLY A 103 12.38 8.52 7.53
CA GLY A 103 12.26 9.97 7.41
C GLY A 103 13.15 10.74 8.40
N GLN A 104 13.72 11.87 7.96
CA GLN A 104 14.31 12.90 8.81
C GLN A 104 13.51 14.21 8.75
N GLY A 105 13.42 14.90 9.88
CA GLY A 105 12.57 16.07 10.07
C GLY A 105 11.24 15.72 10.76
N ASN A 106 10.24 16.59 10.64
CA ASN A 106 8.92 16.34 11.20
C ASN A 106 8.04 15.54 10.22
N TRP A 107 7.76 14.28 10.56
CA TRP A 107 6.91 13.36 9.79
C TRP A 107 5.54 13.11 10.46
N GLY A 108 5.10 14.02 11.34
CA GLY A 108 3.87 13.91 12.12
C GLY A 108 4.09 13.16 13.43
N ALA A 109 3.04 13.10 14.25
CA ALA A 109 3.06 12.45 15.55
C ALA A 109 1.79 11.61 15.76
N PRO A 110 1.78 10.61 16.65
CA PRO A 110 0.59 9.81 16.93
C PRO A 110 -0.64 10.65 17.33
N ASP A 111 -0.44 11.75 18.08
CA ASP A 111 -1.52 12.63 18.54
C ASP A 111 -2.13 13.48 17.42
N ASP A 112 -1.31 13.84 16.42
CA ASP A 112 -1.75 14.53 15.21
C ASP A 112 -0.97 14.00 14.00
N PRO A 113 -1.44 12.90 13.38
CA PRO A 113 -0.76 12.27 12.25
C PRO A 113 -0.57 13.19 11.04
N LYS A 114 -1.39 14.23 10.91
CA LYS A 114 -1.35 15.19 9.80
C LYS A 114 -0.41 16.37 10.06
N SER A 115 0.12 16.51 11.27
CA SER A 115 1.08 17.56 11.65
C SER A 115 2.50 17.35 11.10
N PHE A 116 2.65 16.80 9.89
CA PHE A 116 3.94 16.61 9.24
C PHE A 116 4.40 17.89 8.51
N ALA A 117 5.72 18.08 8.40
CA ALA A 117 6.27 19.20 7.65
C ALA A 117 6.14 18.99 6.13
N ALA A 118 6.05 20.09 5.38
CA ALA A 118 6.03 20.05 3.93
C ALA A 118 7.28 19.36 3.34
N MET A 119 7.13 18.71 2.17
CA MET A 119 8.17 17.91 1.50
C MET A 119 9.50 18.63 1.21
N ARG A 120 9.51 19.97 1.24
CA ARG A 120 10.72 20.79 1.11
C ARG A 120 11.60 20.80 2.38
N TYR A 121 11.03 20.45 3.53
CA TYR A 121 11.71 20.42 4.81
C TYR A 121 12.10 19.00 5.26
N THR A 122 11.36 17.98 4.83
CA THR A 122 11.65 16.58 5.17
C THR A 122 12.64 15.96 4.19
N GLU A 123 13.33 14.93 4.68
CA GLU A 123 14.24 14.11 3.89
C GLU A 123 13.93 12.63 4.13
N SER A 124 14.16 11.79 3.12
CA SER A 124 13.77 10.39 3.14
C SER A 124 14.80 9.49 2.48
N LYS A 125 14.76 8.21 2.87
CA LYS A 125 15.37 7.07 2.19
C LYS A 125 14.50 5.82 2.45
N LEU A 126 14.75 4.74 1.72
CA LEU A 126 14.08 3.47 1.98
C LEU A 126 14.56 2.88 3.32
N SER A 127 13.66 2.26 4.06
CA SER A 127 14.02 1.46 5.24
C SER A 127 14.60 0.12 4.79
N PRO A 128 15.33 -0.61 5.67
CA PRO A 128 15.78 -1.98 5.36
C PRO A 128 14.62 -2.94 5.02
N TYR A 129 13.41 -2.69 5.53
CA TYR A 129 12.25 -3.53 5.24
C TYR A 129 11.84 -3.47 3.75
N ALA A 130 12.04 -2.34 3.08
CA ALA A 130 11.73 -2.19 1.66
C ALA A 130 12.60 -3.08 0.74
N ASP A 131 13.78 -3.52 1.20
CA ASP A 131 14.65 -4.41 0.43
C ASP A 131 13.96 -5.76 0.14
N LEU A 132 13.02 -6.19 0.99
CA LEU A 132 12.19 -7.40 0.79
C LEU A 132 11.28 -7.33 -0.44
N LEU A 133 11.05 -6.12 -0.98
CA LEU A 133 10.29 -5.89 -2.20
C LEU A 133 11.19 -5.60 -3.41
N LEU A 134 12.46 -5.28 -3.21
CA LEU A 134 13.32 -4.67 -4.24
C LEU A 134 14.55 -5.48 -4.59
N SER A 135 15.06 -6.33 -3.71
CA SER A 135 16.36 -6.99 -3.94
C SER A 135 16.37 -7.91 -5.16
N GLU A 136 15.20 -8.40 -5.59
CA GLU A 136 15.05 -9.35 -6.69
C GLU A 136 14.43 -8.73 -7.97
N ILE A 137 14.14 -7.42 -7.98
CA ILE A 137 13.39 -6.78 -9.08
C ILE A 137 14.11 -6.86 -10.43
N ASN A 138 15.44 -6.82 -10.41
CA ASN A 138 16.27 -6.86 -11.62
C ASN A 138 16.61 -8.29 -12.08
N LEU A 139 16.01 -9.31 -11.47
CA LEU A 139 16.28 -10.72 -11.78
C LEU A 139 15.24 -11.34 -12.74
N GLY A 140 14.41 -10.52 -13.38
CA GLY A 140 13.35 -10.98 -14.28
C GLY A 140 12.18 -11.65 -13.54
N THR A 141 11.91 -11.21 -12.31
CA THR A 141 10.87 -11.78 -11.42
C THR A 141 9.50 -11.14 -11.57
N VAL A 142 9.41 -10.02 -12.29
CA VAL A 142 8.16 -9.27 -12.48
C VAL A 142 8.03 -8.77 -13.92
N ASP A 143 6.80 -8.62 -14.36
CA ASP A 143 6.47 -8.00 -15.62
C ASP A 143 6.59 -6.47 -15.54
N TRP A 144 6.93 -5.88 -16.68
CA TRP A 144 7.12 -4.44 -16.86
C TRP A 144 6.07 -3.91 -17.84
N THR A 145 5.72 -2.64 -17.70
CA THR A 145 4.83 -1.93 -18.62
C THR A 145 5.38 -0.55 -18.92
N ASP A 146 5.01 -0.02 -20.08
CA ASP A 146 5.19 1.40 -20.39
C ASP A 146 4.54 2.26 -19.30
N ASN A 147 5.21 3.35 -18.91
CA ASN A 147 4.63 4.39 -18.08
C ASN A 147 3.58 5.21 -18.87
N PHE A 148 2.99 6.22 -18.23
CA PHE A 148 1.87 6.98 -18.80
C PHE A 148 2.17 7.72 -20.12
N ASP A 149 3.44 8.04 -20.41
CA ASP A 149 3.86 8.68 -21.67
C ASP A 149 4.68 7.77 -22.61
N GLY A 150 4.90 6.51 -22.21
CA GLY A 150 5.62 5.50 -22.99
C GLY A 150 7.13 5.73 -23.11
N THR A 151 7.71 6.63 -22.32
CA THR A 151 9.15 6.96 -22.42
C THR A 151 10.03 6.05 -21.57
N ILE A 152 9.48 5.43 -20.53
CA ILE A 152 10.20 4.53 -19.61
C ILE A 152 9.30 3.36 -19.18
N GLN A 153 9.92 2.31 -18.64
CA GLN A 153 9.21 1.17 -18.06
C GLN A 153 8.96 1.38 -16.57
N GLU A 154 7.84 0.85 -16.07
CA GLU A 154 7.57 0.65 -14.64
C GLU A 154 7.17 -0.80 -14.33
N PRO A 155 7.49 -1.31 -13.13
CA PRO A 155 7.12 -2.67 -12.74
C PRO A 155 5.62 -2.76 -12.43
N GLN A 156 4.94 -3.77 -12.97
CA GLN A 156 3.51 -3.97 -12.69
C GLN A 156 3.26 -4.38 -11.23
N GLN A 157 4.23 -5.06 -10.60
CA GLN A 157 4.25 -5.50 -9.21
C GLN A 157 5.69 -5.50 -8.69
N LEU A 158 5.89 -5.53 -7.38
CA LEU A 158 7.21 -5.78 -6.78
C LEU A 158 7.37 -7.25 -6.37
N PRO A 159 8.56 -7.87 -6.51
CA PRO A 159 8.79 -9.24 -6.08
C PRO A 159 8.88 -9.31 -4.56
N ALA A 160 7.73 -9.39 -3.90
CA ALA A 160 7.65 -9.46 -2.45
C ALA A 160 8.11 -10.84 -1.94
N GLN A 161 9.20 -10.85 -1.17
CA GLN A 161 9.70 -12.08 -0.52
C GLN A 161 8.84 -12.55 0.65
N ILE A 162 8.02 -11.65 1.19
CA ILE A 162 7.10 -11.91 2.30
C ILE A 162 5.73 -11.30 1.97
N PRO A 163 4.62 -11.85 2.51
CA PRO A 163 3.26 -11.43 2.17
C PRO A 163 2.90 -10.08 2.81
N ASN A 164 3.43 -8.99 2.25
CA ASN A 164 3.33 -7.65 2.81
C ASN A 164 1.89 -7.15 2.99
N LEU A 165 0.95 -7.61 2.16
CA LEU A 165 -0.47 -7.28 2.29
C LEU A 165 -1.00 -7.56 3.70
N LEU A 166 -0.63 -8.72 4.27
CA LEU A 166 -1.06 -9.09 5.62
C LEU A 166 -0.22 -8.40 6.70
N LEU A 167 1.06 -8.16 6.43
CA LEU A 167 2.00 -7.59 7.41
C LEU A 167 1.70 -6.13 7.72
N ASN A 168 1.55 -5.30 6.68
CA ASN A 168 1.27 -3.88 6.84
C ASN A 168 -0.23 -3.57 6.79
N GLY A 169 -1.04 -4.46 6.22
CA GLY A 169 -2.44 -4.15 5.97
C GLY A 169 -2.61 -3.03 4.94
N THR A 170 -3.85 -2.67 4.68
CA THR A 170 -4.19 -1.54 3.81
C THR A 170 -5.64 -1.14 4.03
N SER A 171 -5.95 0.13 3.78
CA SER A 171 -7.33 0.61 3.81
C SER A 171 -7.58 1.41 2.54
N GLY A 172 -8.70 1.20 1.87
CA GLY A 172 -9.00 1.79 0.58
C GLY A 172 -10.48 1.87 0.30
N ILE A 173 -10.95 3.04 -0.12
CA ILE A 173 -12.34 3.28 -0.52
C ILE A 173 -12.35 3.43 -2.04
N ALA A 174 -13.02 2.52 -2.73
CA ALA A 174 -13.21 2.54 -4.17
C ALA A 174 -14.62 3.03 -4.54
N VAL A 175 -15.02 2.84 -5.80
CA VAL A 175 -16.41 3.07 -6.23
C VAL A 175 -17.19 1.77 -6.09
N GLY A 176 -18.21 1.76 -5.24
CA GLY A 176 -19.08 0.59 -5.00
C GLY A 176 -18.48 -0.50 -4.09
N MET A 177 -17.22 -0.38 -3.68
CA MET A 177 -16.54 -1.32 -2.79
C MET A 177 -15.44 -0.64 -1.96
N ALA A 178 -14.97 -1.32 -0.93
CA ALA A 178 -13.85 -0.87 -0.10
C ALA A 178 -13.05 -2.09 0.38
N THR A 179 -11.83 -1.85 0.83
CA THR A 179 -10.96 -2.83 1.50
C THR A 179 -10.46 -2.24 2.80
N ASP A 180 -10.42 -3.06 3.84
CA ASP A 180 -9.80 -2.70 5.12
C ASP A 180 -9.17 -3.96 5.72
N MET A 181 -7.85 -4.04 5.65
CA MET A 181 -7.06 -5.19 6.07
C MET A 181 -6.13 -4.77 7.21
N PRO A 182 -6.23 -5.38 8.39
CA PRO A 182 -5.38 -5.01 9.51
C PRO A 182 -3.96 -5.59 9.36
N PRO A 183 -2.94 -4.95 9.97
CA PRO A 183 -1.58 -5.46 10.00
C PRO A 183 -1.43 -6.70 10.88
N HIS A 184 -0.43 -7.52 10.61
CA HIS A 184 -0.13 -8.76 11.33
C HIS A 184 1.36 -8.87 11.62
N ASN A 185 1.70 -9.74 12.57
CA ASN A 185 3.07 -9.96 12.97
C ASN A 185 3.85 -10.75 11.90
N LEU A 186 5.07 -10.29 11.60
CA LEU A 186 5.97 -10.91 10.63
C LEU A 186 6.29 -12.36 10.95
N ILE A 187 6.62 -12.67 12.21
CA ILE A 187 7.02 -14.02 12.60
C ILE A 187 5.83 -14.96 12.47
N GLU A 188 4.65 -14.55 12.93
CA GLU A 188 3.43 -15.35 12.85
C GLU A 188 3.04 -15.64 11.39
N ILE A 189 3.02 -14.61 10.54
CA ILE A 189 2.67 -14.76 9.13
C ILE A 189 3.66 -15.64 8.36
N VAL A 190 4.97 -15.43 8.55
CA VAL A 190 5.98 -16.27 7.89
C VAL A 190 5.88 -17.72 8.39
N THR A 191 5.66 -17.94 9.68
CA THR A 191 5.47 -19.28 10.25
C THR A 191 4.23 -19.97 9.66
N ALA A 192 3.13 -19.24 9.48
CA ALA A 192 1.92 -19.74 8.84
C ALA A 192 2.14 -20.10 7.36
N CYS A 193 2.87 -19.27 6.61
CA CYS A 193 3.25 -19.59 5.23
C CYS A 193 4.11 -20.84 5.14
N ILE A 194 5.11 -20.99 6.02
CA ILE A 194 5.95 -22.19 6.08
C ILE A 194 5.09 -23.43 6.38
N GLN A 195 4.18 -23.35 7.35
CA GLN A 195 3.29 -24.47 7.66
C GLN A 195 2.39 -24.84 6.46
N LEU A 196 1.89 -23.86 5.70
CA LEU A 196 1.11 -24.13 4.49
C LEU A 196 1.94 -24.78 3.37
N LEU A 197 3.22 -24.41 3.25
CA LEU A 197 4.13 -25.05 2.30
C LEU A 197 4.45 -26.49 2.69
N GLU A 198 4.70 -26.76 3.98
CA GLU A 198 5.00 -28.10 4.50
C GLU A 198 3.77 -29.01 4.52
N ARG A 199 2.60 -28.45 4.83
CA ARG A 199 1.31 -29.15 4.89
C ARG A 199 0.23 -28.30 4.20
N PRO A 200 0.04 -28.49 2.87
CA PRO A 200 -0.98 -27.75 2.11
C PRO A 200 -2.42 -28.01 2.54
N SER A 201 -2.68 -29.09 3.28
CA SER A 201 -4.01 -29.42 3.84
C SER A 201 -4.26 -28.76 5.21
N THR A 202 -3.41 -27.83 5.63
CA THR A 202 -3.58 -27.08 6.89
C THR A 202 -4.88 -26.28 6.84
N ASP A 203 -5.73 -26.47 7.85
CA ASP A 203 -7.00 -25.77 7.99
C ASP A 203 -6.84 -24.46 8.77
N LEU A 204 -7.90 -23.66 8.78
CA LEU A 204 -7.94 -22.37 9.47
C LEU A 204 -7.74 -22.52 10.99
N ASP A 205 -8.25 -23.60 11.59
CA ASP A 205 -8.08 -23.91 13.02
C ASP A 205 -6.62 -24.08 13.42
N ALA A 206 -5.79 -24.65 12.53
CA ALA A 206 -4.37 -24.75 12.74
C ALA A 206 -3.65 -23.40 12.49
N LEU A 207 -4.07 -22.62 11.50
CA LEU A 207 -3.47 -21.31 11.21
C LEU A 207 -3.69 -20.29 12.33
N ILE A 208 -4.89 -20.23 12.90
CA ILE A 208 -5.23 -19.28 13.98
C ILE A 208 -4.44 -19.57 15.27
N LYS A 209 -3.93 -20.78 15.45
CA LYS A 209 -3.01 -21.07 16.56
C LYS A 209 -1.65 -20.39 16.38
N ILE A 210 -1.26 -20.07 15.15
CA ILE A 210 -0.02 -19.38 14.80
C ILE A 210 -0.23 -17.86 14.74
N LEU A 211 -1.28 -17.40 14.04
CA LEU A 211 -1.64 -15.98 13.89
C LEU A 211 -2.98 -15.67 14.57
N PRO A 212 -3.01 -15.58 15.92
CA PRO A 212 -4.26 -15.54 16.66
C PRO A 212 -5.07 -14.26 16.45
N ALA A 213 -4.42 -13.14 16.14
CA ALA A 213 -5.05 -11.83 15.98
C ALA A 213 -4.17 -10.90 15.12
N PRO A 214 -4.70 -9.76 14.65
CA PRO A 214 -3.89 -8.69 14.08
C PRO A 214 -2.87 -8.11 15.07
N ASP A 215 -1.79 -7.51 14.56
CA ASP A 215 -0.72 -6.85 15.30
C ASP A 215 -0.60 -5.38 14.86
N TYR A 216 -1.36 -4.51 15.50
CA TYR A 216 -1.34 -3.07 15.24
C TYR A 216 -0.07 -2.40 15.79
N PRO A 217 0.40 -1.29 15.21
CA PRO A 217 1.54 -0.52 15.72
C PRO A 217 1.24 0.26 17.02
N THR A 218 0.60 -0.38 17.99
CA THR A 218 0.20 0.19 19.29
C THR A 218 0.25 -0.89 20.37
N ASN A 219 0.30 -0.48 21.64
CA ASN A 219 0.24 -1.40 22.79
C ASN A 219 -1.19 -1.71 23.27
N ALA A 220 -2.22 -1.33 22.51
CA ALA A 220 -3.61 -1.55 22.90
C ALA A 220 -4.00 -3.03 22.80
N TYR A 221 -4.93 -3.45 23.68
CA TYR A 221 -5.43 -4.81 23.70
C TYR A 221 -6.51 -5.01 22.65
N ILE A 222 -6.40 -6.10 21.87
CA ILE A 222 -7.53 -6.61 21.10
C ILE A 222 -8.47 -7.35 22.06
N VAL A 223 -9.74 -6.96 22.08
CA VAL A 223 -10.74 -7.48 23.04
C VAL A 223 -11.73 -8.45 22.41
N ASN A 224 -11.59 -8.75 21.11
CA ASN A 224 -12.37 -9.80 20.46
C ASN A 224 -12.16 -11.16 21.14
N THR A 225 -13.21 -11.95 21.19
CA THR A 225 -13.11 -13.37 21.53
C THR A 225 -12.40 -14.14 20.41
N LYS A 226 -11.82 -15.30 20.75
CA LYS A 226 -11.21 -16.20 19.74
C LYS A 226 -12.18 -16.59 18.63
N ASN A 227 -13.46 -16.80 18.97
CA ASN A 227 -14.49 -17.13 17.98
C ASN A 227 -14.82 -15.95 17.06
N GLU A 228 -14.87 -14.72 17.57
CA GLU A 228 -15.03 -13.53 16.72
C GLU A 228 -13.86 -13.39 15.74
N LEU A 229 -12.61 -13.57 16.21
CA LEU A 229 -11.42 -13.52 15.35
C LEU A 229 -11.42 -14.64 14.30
N TYR A 230 -11.82 -15.86 14.69
CA TYR A 230 -11.98 -16.97 13.75
C TYR A 230 -12.94 -16.63 12.61
N GLN A 231 -14.13 -16.11 12.95
CA GLN A 231 -15.14 -15.77 11.96
C GLN A 231 -14.68 -14.63 11.03
N ILE A 232 -13.89 -13.68 11.53
CA ILE A 232 -13.28 -12.63 10.70
C ILE A 232 -12.37 -13.24 9.64
N TYR A 233 -11.48 -14.16 10.02
CA TYR A 233 -10.57 -14.81 9.08
C TYR A 233 -11.28 -15.78 8.13
N GLU A 234 -12.30 -16.50 8.59
CA GLU A 234 -13.06 -17.45 7.79
C GLU A 234 -13.87 -16.76 6.68
N THR A 235 -14.51 -15.64 7.00
CA THR A 235 -15.42 -14.95 6.09
C THR A 235 -14.77 -13.77 5.35
N GLY A 236 -13.57 -13.37 5.78
CA GLY A 236 -12.89 -12.15 5.32
C GLY A 236 -13.56 -10.85 5.76
N ASN A 237 -14.59 -10.90 6.63
CA ASN A 237 -15.38 -9.75 7.03
C ASN A 237 -15.63 -9.73 8.54
N GLY A 238 -15.61 -8.54 9.14
CA GLY A 238 -16.04 -8.32 10.51
C GLY A 238 -15.37 -7.10 11.13
N SER A 239 -15.28 -7.06 12.46
CA SER A 239 -14.77 -5.89 13.17
C SER A 239 -13.84 -6.28 14.30
N VAL A 240 -12.63 -5.72 14.28
CA VAL A 240 -11.65 -5.84 15.36
C VAL A 240 -11.86 -4.69 16.34
N LYS A 241 -11.96 -5.01 17.63
CA LYS A 241 -12.20 -4.08 18.73
C LYS A 241 -10.92 -3.96 19.56
N MET A 242 -10.47 -2.74 19.78
CA MET A 242 -9.28 -2.45 20.58
C MET A 242 -9.64 -1.65 21.83
N ARG A 243 -8.89 -1.86 22.92
CA ARG A 243 -9.00 -1.13 24.17
C ARG A 243 -7.61 -0.63 24.57
N ALA A 244 -7.53 0.63 25.01
CA ALA A 244 -6.30 1.19 25.54
C ALA A 244 -5.75 0.34 26.70
N SER A 245 -4.45 0.14 26.74
CA SER A 245 -3.75 -0.36 27.91
C SER A 245 -3.76 0.70 29.00
N TYR A 246 -4.05 0.31 30.24
CA TYR A 246 -4.08 1.20 31.41
C TYR A 246 -3.20 0.63 32.53
#